data_AF-A0A350WTY0-F1
#
_entry.id   AF-A0A350WTY0-F1
#
_cell.length_a   1.000
_cell.length_b   1.000
_cell.length_c   1.000
_cell.angle_alpha   90.00
_cell.angle_beta   90.00
_cell.angle_gamma   90.00
#
_symmetry.space_group_name_H-M   'P 1'
#
loop_
_entity.id
_entity.type
_entity.pdbx_description
1 polymer ?
#
loop_
_entity_poly.entity_id
_entity_poly.type
_entity_poly.pdbx_seq_one_letter_code
_entity_poly.pdbx_strand_id
1 'polypeptide(L)' 'MESIQELFRIGVGPSSSHTMGPRRAAEIFRGRYPFAAAYRVKLYGSLAATGRGHLTDAA' A
#
# COMPACT_ATOMS: atom_id res chain seq x y z
N MET A 1 5.06 16.15 16.90
CA MET A 1 4.47 15.39 18.02
C MET A 1 3.57 14.37 17.39
N GLU A 2 3.81 13.09 17.62
CA GLU A 2 2.92 12.06 17.09
C GLU A 2 1.56 12.18 17.76
N SER A 3 0.50 12.15 16.95
CA SER A 3 -0.88 12.22 17.44
C SER A 3 -1.38 10.82 17.79
N ILE A 4 -2.30 10.70 18.75
CA ILE A 4 -3.00 9.42 19.01
C ILE A 4 -3.69 8.86 17.75
N GLN A 5 -4.04 9.74 16.80
CA GLN A 5 -4.60 9.36 15.50
C GLN A 5 -3.60 8.66 14.59
N GLU A 6 -2.29 8.74 14.84
CA GLU A 6 -1.29 8.00 14.06
C GLU A 6 -1.18 6.54 14.52
N LEU A 7 -1.48 6.27 15.79
CA LEU A 7 -1.57 4.94 16.39
C LEU A 7 -2.90 4.27 16.02
N PHE A 8 -4.02 4.99 16.14
CA PHE A 8 -5.36 4.47 15.90
C PHE A 8 -5.95 5.05 14.62
N ARG A 9 -5.78 4.31 13.52
CA ARG A 9 -6.27 4.70 12.18
C ARG A 9 -7.34 3.74 11.70
N ILE A 10 -8.41 4.30 11.14
CA ILE A 10 -9.39 3.52 10.36
C ILE A 10 -8.68 3.01 9.10
N GLY A 11 -8.86 1.74 8.79
CA GLY A 11 -8.23 1.12 7.64
C GLY A 11 -8.91 -0.18 7.24
N VAL A 12 -8.41 -0.77 6.16
CA VAL A 12 -8.88 -2.04 5.60
C VAL A 12 -7.80 -3.10 5.86
N GLY A 13 -8.21 -4.22 6.45
CA GLY A 13 -7.34 -5.37 6.68
C GLY A 13 -6.98 -6.14 5.40
N PRO A 14 -6.15 -7.18 5.49
CA PRO A 14 -5.68 -7.81 6.73
C PRO A 14 -4.44 -7.16 7.38
N SER A 15 -3.72 -6.27 6.69
CA SER A 15 -2.43 -5.77 7.19
C SER A 15 -2.20 -4.28 6.92
N SER A 16 -1.79 -3.54 7.94
CA SER A 16 -1.38 -2.14 7.78
C SER A 16 -0.15 -2.00 6.87
N SER A 17 0.83 -2.90 6.99
CA SER A 17 2.09 -2.82 6.24
C SER A 17 2.01 -3.42 4.85
N HIS A 18 1.19 -4.45 4.65
CA HIS A 18 1.11 -5.19 3.38
C HIS A 18 -0.19 -4.92 2.61
N THR A 19 -1.17 -4.23 3.19
CA THR A 19 -2.40 -3.82 2.49
C THR A 19 -2.50 -2.30 2.43
N MET A 20 -2.59 -1.63 3.58
CA MET A 20 -2.82 -0.18 3.62
C MET A 20 -1.63 0.63 3.07
N GLY A 21 -0.40 0.26 3.44
CA GLY A 21 0.82 0.90 2.94
C GLY A 21 0.94 0.84 1.40
N PRO A 22 0.87 -0.35 0.79
CA PRO A 22 0.92 -0.52 -0.67
C PRO A 22 -0.20 0.23 -1.41
N ARG A 23 -1.45 0.17 -0.91
CA ARG A 23 -2.56 0.97 -1.48
C ARG A 23 -2.24 2.45 -1.52
N ARG A 24 -1.82 3.01 -0.37
CA ARG A 24 -1.47 4.43 -0.26
C ARG A 24 -0.31 4.79 -1.19
N ALA A 25 0.69 3.91 -1.32
CA ALA A 25 1.81 4.13 -2.23
C ALA A 25 1.35 4.16 -3.70
N ALA A 26 0.45 3.27 -4.10
CA ALA A 26 -0.14 3.24 -5.44
C ALA A 26 -0.96 4.52 -5.73
N GLU A 27 -1.79 4.97 -4.78
CA GLU A 27 -2.57 6.20 -4.91
C GLU A 27 -1.70 7.44 -5.09
N ILE A 28 -0.65 7.58 -4.28
CA ILE A 28 0.32 8.69 -4.39
C ILE A 28 1.01 8.65 -5.76
N PHE A 29 1.49 7.47 -6.17
CA PHE A 29 2.22 7.33 -7.45
C PHE A 29 1.32 7.64 -8.64
N ARG A 30 0.07 7.14 -8.64
CA ARG A 30 -0.94 7.45 -9.66
C ARG A 30 -1.23 8.95 -9.72
N GLY A 31 -1.41 9.60 -8.55
CA GLY A 31 -1.66 11.04 -8.48
C GLY A 31 -0.52 11.89 -9.03
N ARG A 32 0.73 11.42 -8.91
CA ARG A 32 1.91 12.10 -9.47
C ARG A 32 2.01 11.97 -11.00
N TYR A 33 1.47 10.91 -11.58
CA TYR A 33 1.55 10.62 -13.01
C TYR A 33 0.17 10.27 -13.58
N PRO A 34 -0.82 11.18 -13.57
CA PRO A 34 -2.21 10.87 -13.89
C PRO A 34 -2.45 10.46 -15.36
N PHE A 35 -1.52 10.79 -16.26
CA PHE A 35 -1.62 10.50 -17.70
C PHE A 35 -0.64 9.41 -18.16
N ALA A 36 -0.10 8.61 -17.24
CA ALA A 36 0.78 7.50 -17.62
C ALA A 36 -0.02 6.46 -18.43
N ALA A 37 0.55 6.02 -19.56
CA ALA A 37 -0.07 4.98 -20.40
C ALA A 37 -0.14 3.62 -19.70
N ALA A 38 0.77 3.34 -18.76
CA ALA A 38 0.80 2.13 -17.96
C ALA A 38 1.60 2.31 -16.67
N TYR A 39 1.34 1.44 -15.70
CA TYR A 39 2.11 1.33 -14.46
C TYR A 39 2.70 -0.07 -14.35
N ARG A 40 3.85 -0.17 -13.69
CA ARG A 40 4.47 -1.46 -13.36
C ARG A 40 4.89 -1.44 -11.90
N VAL A 41 4.46 -2.46 -11.16
CA VAL A 41 4.82 -2.66 -9.76
C VAL A 41 5.71 -3.90 -9.66
N LYS A 42 6.74 -3.82 -8.82
CA LYS A 42 7.56 -4.96 -8.44
C LYS A 42 7.69 -4.96 -6.93
N LEU A 43 7.29 -6.07 -6.31
CA LEU A 43 7.42 -6.26 -4.87
C LEU A 43 8.77 -6.90 -4.57
N TYR A 44 9.35 -6.56 -3.42
CA TYR A 44 10.64 -7.05 -2.97
C TYR A 44 10.57 -7.58 -1.53
N GLY A 45 11.51 -8.46 -1.17
CA GLY A 45 11.69 -8.94 0.20
C GLY A 45 10.42 -9.53 0.82
N SER A 46 10.15 -9.17 2.08
CA SER A 46 8.99 -9.65 2.85
C SER A 46 7.65 -9.29 2.21
N LEU A 47 7.57 -8.13 1.55
CA LEU A 47 6.38 -7.68 0.85
C LEU A 47 6.03 -8.60 -0.32
N ALA A 48 7.04 -9.06 -1.06
CA ALA A 48 6.83 -10.08 -2.09
C ALA A 48 6.53 -11.46 -1.49
N ALA A 49 7.26 -11.84 -0.45
CA ALA A 49 7.18 -13.17 0.15
C ALA A 49 5.79 -13.49 0.73
N THR A 50 5.14 -12.49 1.34
CA THR A 50 3.84 -12.68 2.03
C THR A 50 2.71 -11.85 1.43
N GLY A 51 2.97 -11.07 0.38
CA GLY A 51 2.02 -10.09 -0.14
C GLY A 51 0.71 -10.70 -0.63
N ARG A 52 0.75 -11.88 -1.25
CA ARG A 52 -0.47 -12.61 -1.67
C ARG A 52 -1.41 -12.90 -0.49
N GLY A 53 -0.89 -13.42 0.61
CA GLY A 53 -1.69 -13.72 1.81
C GLY A 53 -2.23 -12.47 2.50
N HIS A 54 -1.59 -11.31 2.28
CA HIS A 54 -2.01 -10.02 2.80
C HIS A 54 -2.77 -9.15 1.77
N LEU A 55 -3.13 -9.72 0.63
CA LEU A 55 -3.85 -9.05 -0.45
C LEU A 55 -3.13 -7.82 -1.02
N THR A 56 -1.79 -7.78 -0.98
CA THR A 56 -0.99 -6.66 -1.53
C THR A 56 -1.23 -6.43 -3.01
N ASP A 57 -1.55 -7.47 -3.78
CA ASP A 57 -1.83 -7.41 -5.21
C ASP A 57 -3.21 -6.82 -5.53
N ALA A 58 -4.16 -6.93 -4.59
CA ALA A 58 -5.49 -6.33 -4.67
C ALA A 58 -5.62 -5.00 -3.90
N ALA A 59 -4.56 -4.60 -3.19
CA ALA A 59 -4.56 -3.44 -2.30
C ALA A 59 -4.65 -2.12 -3.07
#